data_AF-A0A5J5HFS4-F1
#
_entry.id   AF-A0A5J5HFS4-F1
#
_cell.length_a   1.000
_cell.length_b   1.000
_cell.length_c   1.000
_cell.angle_alpha   90.00
_cell.angle_beta   90.00
_cell.angle_gamma   90.00
#
_symmetry.space_group_name_H-M   'P 1'
#
loop_
_entity.id
_entity.type
_entity.pdbx_description
1 polymer ?
#
loop_
_entity_poly.entity_id
_entity_poly.type
_entity_poly.pdbx_seq_one_letter_code
_entity_poly.pdbx_strand_id
1 'polypeptide(L)'
;MGISFESTPFAKFLLKDAAMEQKAIEIAVRMILKGYTIDETAEMTELSKEMVSMIQKNVEEGKKQKASEVAIRLLRKGISVEEVAEDTELTVEEVSEIHETMND
;
A
#
# COMPACT_ATOMS: atom_id res chain seq x y z
N MET A 1 -1.71 8.85 -43.84
CA MET A 1 -0.63 9.11 -42.86
C MET A 1 -1.29 9.43 -41.53
N GLY A 2 -1.47 8.42 -40.67
CA GLY A 2 -1.98 8.63 -39.32
C GLY A 2 -0.82 9.05 -38.43
N ILE A 3 -0.76 10.32 -38.08
CA ILE A 3 0.08 10.76 -36.95
C ILE A 3 -0.52 10.13 -35.71
N SER A 4 0.15 9.11 -35.14
CA SER A 4 -0.25 8.55 -33.86
C SER A 4 -0.19 9.67 -32.82
N PHE A 5 -1.28 9.83 -32.06
CA PHE A 5 -1.42 10.88 -31.04
C PHE A 5 -0.21 10.92 -30.06
N GLU A 6 0.37 9.74 -29.82
CA GLU A 6 1.57 9.48 -29.00
C GLU A 6 2.88 10.11 -29.53
N SER A 7 2.93 10.49 -30.81
CA SER A 7 4.14 11.07 -31.42
C SER A 7 4.25 12.59 -31.24
N THR A 8 3.21 13.25 -30.74
CA THR A 8 3.19 14.70 -30.56
C THR A 8 4.02 15.13 -29.34
N PRO A 9 4.72 16.27 -29.39
CA PRO A 9 5.45 16.82 -28.23
C PRO A 9 4.56 17.00 -27.00
N PHE A 10 3.28 17.32 -27.19
CA PHE A 10 2.29 17.47 -26.13
C PHE A 10 1.93 16.14 -25.45
N ALA A 11 1.69 15.07 -26.22
CA ALA A 11 1.47 13.75 -25.64
C ALA A 11 2.70 13.22 -24.89
N LYS A 12 3.91 13.47 -25.40
CA LYS A 12 5.16 13.13 -24.69
C LYS A 12 5.35 13.92 -23.40
N PHE A 13 4.89 15.17 -23.35
CA PHE A 13 4.91 15.99 -22.15
C PHE A 13 3.96 15.44 -21.08
N LEU A 14 2.70 15.16 -21.43
CA LEU A 14 1.71 14.57 -20.52
C LEU A 14 2.16 13.20 -19.96
N LEU A 15 2.75 12.35 -20.81
CA LEU A 15 3.29 11.05 -20.38
C LEU A 15 4.48 11.21 -19.42
N LYS A 16 5.31 12.25 -19.61
CA LYS A 16 6.44 12.54 -18.74
C LYS A 16 5.97 13.05 -17.37
N ASP A 17 4.95 13.88 -17.33
CA ASP A 17 4.35 14.38 -16.09
C ASP A 17 3.71 13.23 -15.29
N ALA A 18 2.92 12.37 -15.95
CA ALA A 18 2.36 11.17 -15.31
C ALA A 18 3.44 10.20 -14.81
N ALA A 19 4.55 10.03 -15.55
CA ALA A 19 5.67 9.21 -15.10
C ALA A 19 6.43 9.82 -13.92
N MET A 20 6.52 11.16 -13.84
CA MET A 20 7.10 11.86 -12.69
C MET A 20 6.23 11.70 -11.44
N GLU A 21 4.90 11.83 -11.56
CA GLU A 21 3.97 11.59 -10.46
C GLU A 21 4.04 10.14 -9.95
N GLN A 22 4.07 9.15 -10.85
CA GLN A 22 4.23 7.75 -10.46
C GLN A 22 5.54 7.50 -9.69
N LYS A 23 6.63 8.12 -10.13
CA LYS A 23 7.92 8.01 -9.45
C LYS A 23 7.89 8.67 -8.07
N ALA A 24 7.23 9.83 -7.93
CA ALA A 24 7.06 10.51 -6.65
C ALA A 24 6.25 9.65 -5.66
N ILE A 25 5.17 9.02 -6.13
CA ILE A 25 4.37 8.08 -5.33
C ILE A 25 5.20 6.87 -4.90
N GLU A 26 5.99 6.28 -5.82
CA GLU A 26 6.85 5.14 -5.49
C GLU A 26 7.87 5.48 -4.39
N ILE A 27 8.50 6.65 -4.48
CA ILE A 27 9.43 7.14 -3.47
C ILE A 27 8.69 7.37 -2.15
N ALA A 28 7.50 7.99 -2.17
CA ALA A 28 6.69 8.23 -0.99
C ALA A 28 6.34 6.93 -0.26
N VAL A 29 5.89 5.90 -0.99
CA VAL A 29 5.62 4.56 -0.43
C VAL A 29 6.86 3.99 0.26
N ARG A 30 8.04 4.05 -0.38
CA ARG A 30 9.28 3.55 0.23
C ARG A 30 9.68 4.33 1.48
N MET A 31 9.47 5.65 1.50
CA MET A 31 9.74 6.48 2.67
C MET A 31 8.80 6.13 3.83
N ILE A 32 7.50 6.04 3.57
CA ILE A 32 6.51 5.62 4.58
C ILE A 32 6.84 4.24 5.15
N LEU A 33 7.22 3.28 4.29
CA LEU A 33 7.64 1.94 4.74
C LEU A 33 8.90 1.95 5.60
N LYS A 34 9.77 2.95 5.45
CA LYS A 34 10.97 3.15 6.27
C LYS A 34 10.70 3.96 7.55
N GLY A 35 9.47 4.43 7.77
CA GLY A 35 9.09 5.17 8.97
C GLY A 35 9.30 6.68 8.89
N TYR A 36 9.46 7.25 7.69
CA TYR A 36 9.48 8.71 7.52
C TYR A 36 8.09 9.30 7.79
N THR A 37 8.06 10.52 8.31
CA THR A 37 6.82 11.26 8.57
C THR A 37 6.18 11.77 7.27
N ILE A 38 4.90 12.17 7.37
CA ILE A 38 4.17 12.80 6.26
C ILE A 38 4.91 14.05 5.77
N ASP A 39 5.44 14.86 6.70
CA ASP A 39 6.12 16.11 6.38
C ASP A 39 7.42 15.87 5.60
N GLU A 40 8.29 14.99 6.10
CA GLU A 40 9.55 14.63 5.41
C GLU A 40 9.28 14.03 4.03
N THR A 41 8.24 13.20 3.92
CA THR A 41 7.88 12.56 2.66
C THR A 41 7.33 13.58 1.66
N ALA A 42 6.48 14.50 2.09
CA ALA A 42 5.94 15.57 1.24
C ALA A 42 7.05 16.50 0.73
N GLU A 43 8.01 16.87 1.58
CA GLU A 43 9.15 17.71 1.20
C GLU A 43 10.06 17.02 0.18
N MET A 44 10.36 15.73 0.35
CA MET A 44 11.26 15.01 -0.56
C MET A 44 10.62 14.62 -1.90
N THR A 45 9.30 14.46 -1.93
CA THR A 45 8.58 13.99 -3.13
C THR A 45 7.84 15.09 -3.87
N GLU A 46 7.84 16.31 -3.33
CA GLU A 46 7.06 17.46 -3.82
C GLU A 46 5.54 17.18 -3.89
N LEU A 47 5.07 16.13 -3.21
CA LEU A 47 3.65 15.81 -3.07
C LEU A 47 3.00 16.68 -1.98
N SER A 48 1.69 16.88 -2.09
CA SER A 48 0.95 17.51 -1.01
C SER A 48 0.87 16.58 0.21
N LYS A 49 0.79 17.16 1.41
CA LYS A 49 0.60 16.38 2.65
C LYS A 49 -0.67 15.52 2.62
N GLU A 50 -1.71 15.99 1.94
CA GLU A 50 -2.95 15.24 1.75
C GLU A 50 -2.72 13.99 0.90
N MET A 51 -1.98 14.11 -0.22
CA MET A 51 -1.62 12.96 -1.04
C MET A 51 -0.76 11.96 -0.26
N VAL A 52 0.24 12.45 0.48
CA VAL A 52 1.10 11.59 1.31
C VAL A 52 0.30 10.88 2.40
N SER A 53 -0.65 11.56 3.05
CA SER A 53 -1.56 10.96 4.04
C SER A 53 -2.43 9.85 3.43
N MET A 54 -2.98 10.07 2.22
CA MET A 54 -3.70 9.02 1.50
C MET A 54 -2.80 7.83 1.15
N ILE A 55 -1.56 8.09 0.71
CA ILE A 55 -0.59 7.02 0.44
C ILE A 55 -0.29 6.24 1.71
N GLN A 56 -0.08 6.92 2.85
CA GLN A 56 0.18 6.26 4.13
C GLN A 56 -0.97 5.33 4.52
N LYS A 57 -2.21 5.83 4.45
CA LYS A 57 -3.40 5.02 4.74
C LYS A 57 -3.48 3.78 3.82
N ASN A 58 -3.25 3.95 2.53
CA ASN A 58 -3.24 2.83 1.57
C ASN A 58 -2.13 1.82 1.87
N VAL A 59 -0.95 2.28 2.31
CA VAL A 59 0.15 1.40 2.73
C VAL A 59 -0.22 0.59 3.97
N GLU A 60 -0.85 1.22 4.97
CA GLU A 60 -1.33 0.55 6.19
C GLU A 60 -2.43 -0.47 5.87
N GLU A 61 -3.41 -0.11 5.03
CA GLU A 61 -4.45 -1.03 4.56
C GLU A 61 -3.86 -2.22 3.82
N GLY A 62 -2.88 -2.00 2.92
CA GLY A 62 -2.20 -3.07 2.20
C GLY A 62 -1.40 -4.00 3.12
N LYS A 63 -0.75 -3.46 4.17
CA LYS A 63 -0.10 -4.27 5.20
C LYS A 63 -1.10 -5.15 5.94
N LYS A 64 -2.23 -4.56 6.37
CA LYS A 64 -3.29 -5.29 7.08
C LYS A 64 -3.88 -6.41 6.22
N GLN A 65 -4.20 -6.12 4.95
CA GLN A 65 -4.68 -7.14 4.01
C GLN A 65 -3.71 -8.31 3.88
N LYS A 66 -2.41 -8.01 3.71
CA LYS A 66 -1.39 -9.05 3.63
C LYS A 66 -1.28 -9.86 4.92
N ALA A 67 -1.34 -9.21 6.08
CA ALA A 67 -1.36 -9.88 7.38
C ALA A 67 -2.57 -10.81 7.50
N SER A 68 -3.77 -10.36 7.12
CA SER A 68 -4.98 -11.18 7.10
C SER A 68 -4.87 -12.39 6.14
N GLU A 69 -4.29 -12.21 4.95
CA GLU A 69 -4.04 -13.34 4.03
C GLU A 69 -3.10 -14.39 4.63
N VAL A 70 -2.06 -13.95 5.34
CA VAL A 70 -1.14 -14.85 6.05
C VAL A 70 -1.89 -15.55 7.19
N ALA A 71 -2.67 -14.81 7.97
CA ALA A 71 -3.49 -15.36 9.06
C ALA A 71 -4.41 -16.47 8.57
N ILE A 72 -5.16 -16.24 7.48
CA ILE A 72 -6.01 -17.27 6.85
C ILE A 72 -5.22 -18.53 6.50
N ARG A 73 -4.01 -18.39 5.95
CA ARG A 73 -3.17 -19.53 5.59
C ARG A 73 -2.67 -20.31 6.80
N LEU A 74 -2.36 -19.62 7.90
CA LEU A 74 -1.90 -20.24 9.14
C LEU A 74 -3.05 -20.94 9.88
N LEU A 75 -4.21 -20.30 9.98
CA LEU A 75 -5.42 -20.88 10.55
C LEU A 75 -5.86 -22.14 9.80
N ARG A 76 -5.79 -22.14 8.46
CA ARG A 76 -6.05 -23.35 7.64
C ARG A 76 -5.09 -24.52 7.91
N LYS A 77 -3.92 -24.24 8.48
CA LYS A 77 -2.95 -25.27 8.91
C LYS A 77 -3.20 -25.76 10.34
N GLY A 78 -4.21 -25.22 11.02
CA GLY A 78 -4.56 -25.57 12.39
C GLY A 78 -3.70 -24.88 13.47
N ILE A 79 -3.02 -23.77 13.12
CA ILE A 79 -2.30 -22.95 14.08
C ILE A 79 -3.32 -22.18 14.94
N SER A 80 -3.04 -22.01 16.23
CA SER A 80 -3.94 -21.33 17.16
C SER A 80 -4.08 -19.84 16.83
N VAL A 81 -5.22 -19.25 17.20
CA VAL A 81 -5.52 -17.83 16.95
C VAL A 81 -4.47 -16.93 17.61
N GLU A 82 -4.03 -17.31 18.82
CA GLU A 82 -3.04 -16.59 19.60
C GLU A 82 -1.66 -16.59 18.91
N GLU A 83 -1.19 -17.75 18.44
CA GLU A 83 0.08 -17.84 17.69
C GLU A 83 0.02 -17.08 16.36
N VAL A 84 -1.13 -17.11 15.66
CA VAL A 84 -1.31 -16.37 14.41
C VAL A 84 -1.29 -14.86 14.64
N ALA A 85 -1.88 -14.37 15.74
CA ALA A 85 -1.85 -12.96 16.10
C ALA A 85 -0.41 -12.47 16.32
N GLU A 86 0.41 -13.27 17.04
CA GLU A 86 1.83 -12.97 17.24
C GLU A 86 2.62 -12.93 15.92
N ASP A 87 2.38 -13.90 15.02
CA ASP A 87 3.12 -14.02 13.75
C ASP A 87 2.73 -12.96 12.70
N THR A 88 1.52 -12.40 12.78
CA THR A 88 0.96 -11.48 11.77
C THR A 88 0.87 -10.03 12.22
N GLU A 89 1.25 -9.75 13.48
CA GLU A 89 1.10 -8.43 14.12
C GLU A 89 -0.37 -7.94 14.17
N LEU A 90 -1.33 -8.85 14.02
CA LEU A 90 -2.76 -8.58 14.20
C LEU A 90 -3.15 -8.79 15.66
N THR A 91 -4.27 -8.21 16.10
CA THR A 91 -4.80 -8.53 17.43
C THR A 91 -5.48 -9.90 17.44
N VAL A 92 -5.58 -10.50 18.62
CA VAL A 92 -6.30 -11.77 18.81
C VAL A 92 -7.76 -11.65 18.33
N GLU A 93 -8.39 -10.51 18.57
CA GLU A 93 -9.75 -10.22 18.10
C GLU A 93 -9.82 -10.20 16.57
N GLU A 94 -8.89 -9.51 15.90
CA GLU A 94 -8.85 -9.46 14.42
C GLU A 94 -8.65 -10.85 13.81
N VAL A 95 -7.79 -11.68 14.41
CA VAL A 95 -7.57 -13.05 13.94
C VAL A 95 -8.78 -13.93 14.25
N SER A 96 -9.45 -13.73 15.39
CA SER A 96 -10.68 -14.44 15.74
C SER A 96 -11.80 -14.13 14.75
N GLU A 97 -12.02 -12.86 14.40
CA GLU A 97 -13.00 -12.45 13.40
C GLU A 97 -12.72 -13.09 12.03
N ILE A 98 -11.45 -13.14 11.62
CA ILE A 98 -11.02 -13.83 10.40
C ILE A 98 -11.36 -15.33 10.48
N HIS A 99 -11.05 -15.98 11.61
CA HIS A 99 -11.30 -17.40 11.83
C HIS A 99 -12.80 -17.72 11.82
N GLU A 100 -13.63 -16.88 12.43
CA GLU A 100 -15.10 -17.01 12.41
C GLU A 100 -15.63 -16.86 10.98
N THR A 101 -15.23 -15.80 10.26
CA THR A 101 -15.65 -15.54 8.87
C THR A 101 -15.28 -16.67 7.91
N MET A 102 -14.22 -17.45 8.21
CA MET A 102 -13.82 -18.60 7.40
C MET A 102 -14.72 -19.84 7.60
N ASN A 103 -15.46 -19.90 8.70
CA ASN A 103 -16.30 -21.03 9.08
C ASN A 103 -17.80 -20.80 8.85
N ASP A 104 -18.21 -19.56 8.55
CA ASP A 104 -19.55 -19.19 8.07
C ASP A 104 -19.75 -19.49 6.57
#